data_AF-A0A2S9K1V4-F1
#
_entry.id   AF-A0A2S9K1V4-F1
#
_cell.length_a   1.000
_cell.length_b   1.000
_cell.length_c   1.000
_cell.angle_alpha   90.00
_cell.angle_beta   90.00
_cell.angle_gamma   90.00
#
_symmetry.space_group_name_H-M   'P 1'
#
loop_
_entity.id
_entity.type
_entity.pdbx_description
1 polymer ?
#
loop_
_entity_poly.entity_id
_entity_poly.type
_entity_poly.pdbx_seq_one_letter_code
_entity_poly.pdbx_strand_id
1 'polypeptide(L)'
;MSMVLLSLMSTFEVALRNRIHRSLSRQATEKMGPASDSFAWYDQQLGMHKLEGETFTKVEAILSDDQKIRLKVQPSPDSVIARLPFGVWPNILDQQLPTPVIEARTFKDVFPHHPRAKNHWNHGDNRKTVVNTLKDVRAWRNRLAHCKPVWSAGWYRSSTTQHWGEVLDRVKSRRAGMLEVLGWICPKTLEVYNRSFSSRLFNELVTEHAVMAHIFRPLELHTGPISPCVDPVELIGYKARR
;
A
#
# COMPACT_ATOMS: atom_id res chain seq x y z
N MET A 1 13.38 10.19 -5.23
CA MET A 1 12.47 9.78 -4.13
C MET A 1 11.27 8.96 -4.60
N SER A 2 10.55 9.35 -5.66
CA SER A 2 9.34 8.65 -6.12
C SER A 2 9.56 7.17 -6.49
N MET A 3 10.61 6.85 -7.24
CA MET A 3 10.94 5.47 -7.62
C MET A 3 11.20 4.55 -6.43
N VAL A 4 11.80 5.09 -5.36
CA VAL A 4 12.12 4.34 -4.14
C VAL A 4 10.85 3.96 -3.38
N LEU A 5 9.90 4.88 -3.32
CA LEU A 5 8.60 4.64 -2.66
C LEU A 5 7.70 3.71 -3.47
N LEU A 6 7.80 3.74 -4.81
CA LEU A 6 7.06 2.80 -5.67
C LEU A 6 7.46 1.35 -5.37
N SER A 7 8.74 1.08 -5.11
CA SER A 7 9.21 -0.27 -4.72
C SER A 7 8.52 -0.78 -3.45
N LEU A 8 8.36 0.08 -2.42
CA LEU A 8 7.61 -0.26 -1.21
C LEU A 8 6.14 -0.52 -1.53
N MET A 9 5.51 0.35 -2.31
CA MET A 9 4.10 0.24 -2.65
C MET A 9 3.78 -1.04 -3.44
N SER A 10 4.62 -1.39 -4.42
CA SER A 10 4.47 -2.65 -5.16
C SER A 10 4.62 -3.87 -4.25
N THR A 11 5.61 -3.85 -3.35
CA THR A 11 5.82 -4.94 -2.38
C THR A 11 4.62 -5.08 -1.45
N PHE A 12 4.11 -3.95 -0.97
CA PHE A 12 2.94 -3.86 -0.10
C PHE A 12 1.68 -4.39 -0.80
N GLU A 13 1.43 -3.97 -2.03
CA GLU A 13 0.29 -4.40 -2.85
C GLU A 13 0.28 -5.91 -3.06
N VAL A 14 1.41 -6.49 -3.46
CA VAL A 14 1.52 -7.94 -3.69
C VAL A 14 1.30 -8.72 -2.39
N ALA A 15 1.87 -8.27 -1.28
CA ALA A 15 1.68 -8.93 0.01
C ALA A 15 0.20 -8.87 0.46
N LEU A 16 -0.43 -7.70 0.35
CA LEU A 16 -1.82 -7.47 0.74
C LEU A 16 -2.78 -8.31 -0.13
N ARG A 17 -2.67 -8.22 -1.46
CA ARG A 17 -3.58 -8.92 -2.37
C ARG A 17 -3.52 -10.44 -2.20
N ASN A 18 -2.31 -10.98 -2.04
CA ASN A 18 -2.12 -12.43 -1.90
C ASN A 18 -2.71 -12.93 -0.58
N ARG A 19 -2.59 -12.16 0.51
CA ARG A 19 -3.21 -12.48 1.79
C ARG A 19 -4.73 -12.44 1.73
N ILE A 20 -5.31 -11.40 1.12
CA ILE A 20 -6.76 -11.28 0.94
C ILE A 20 -7.28 -12.44 0.08
N HIS A 21 -6.63 -12.72 -1.06
CA HIS A 21 -7.04 -13.80 -1.95
C HIS A 21 -7.01 -15.16 -1.25
N ARG A 22 -5.93 -15.47 -0.52
CA ARG A 22 -5.81 -16.74 0.21
C ARG A 22 -6.87 -16.88 1.29
N SER A 23 -7.12 -15.81 2.04
CA SER A 23 -8.17 -15.78 3.08
C SER A 23 -9.54 -16.09 2.48
N LEU A 24 -9.94 -15.36 1.44
CA LEU A 24 -11.25 -15.52 0.82
C LEU A 24 -11.39 -16.84 0.06
N SER A 25 -10.31 -17.35 -0.56
CA SER A 25 -10.30 -18.66 -1.21
C SER A 25 -10.57 -19.80 -0.21
N ARG A 26 -9.92 -19.76 0.96
CA ARG A 26 -10.12 -20.75 2.02
C ARG A 26 -11.53 -20.68 2.59
N GLN A 27 -12.03 -19.47 2.84
CA GLN A 27 -13.38 -19.28 3.37
C GLN A 27 -14.46 -19.73 2.38
N ALA A 28 -14.24 -19.52 1.08
CA ALA A 28 -15.15 -20.02 0.04
C ALA A 28 -15.13 -21.55 -0.06
N THR A 29 -13.96 -22.18 0.03
CA THR A 29 -13.82 -23.63 -0.17
C THR A 29 -14.10 -24.47 1.07
N GLU A 30 -14.21 -23.86 2.26
CA GLU A 30 -14.37 -24.54 3.55
C GLU A 30 -15.56 -25.53 3.59
N LYS A 31 -16.66 -25.21 2.90
CA LYS A 31 -17.85 -26.07 2.83
C LYS A 31 -17.83 -27.08 1.68
N MET A 32 -16.88 -26.95 0.75
CA MET A 32 -16.82 -27.71 -0.51
C MET A 32 -15.78 -28.84 -0.48
N GLY A 33 -14.97 -28.92 0.59
CA GLY A 33 -13.95 -29.96 0.75
C GLY A 33 -12.64 -29.39 1.30
N PRO A 34 -11.47 -29.87 0.85
CA PRO A 34 -10.19 -29.36 1.34
C PRO A 34 -10.04 -27.88 1.02
N ALA A 35 -9.61 -27.09 2.00
CA ALA A 35 -9.43 -25.65 1.85
C ALA A 35 -8.39 -25.37 0.75
N SER A 36 -8.79 -24.58 -0.26
CA SER A 36 -7.91 -24.12 -1.33
C SER A 36 -7.36 -22.73 -1.04
N ASP A 37 -6.09 -22.54 -1.36
CA ASP A 37 -5.42 -21.24 -1.32
C ASP A 37 -5.70 -20.38 -2.55
N SER A 38 -6.16 -21.00 -3.64
CA SER A 38 -6.46 -20.38 -4.93
C SER A 38 -7.84 -20.81 -5.40
N PHE A 39 -8.81 -19.91 -5.32
CA PHE A 39 -10.19 -20.15 -5.72
C PHE A 39 -10.83 -18.88 -6.26
N ALA A 40 -11.70 -19.00 -7.26
CA ALA A 40 -12.38 -17.87 -7.90
C ALA A 40 -13.55 -17.33 -7.05
N TRP A 41 -13.30 -17.00 -5.78
CA TRP A 41 -14.31 -16.53 -4.84
C TRP A 41 -15.03 -15.24 -5.30
N TYR A 42 -14.40 -14.48 -6.18
CA TYR A 42 -14.91 -13.25 -6.78
C TYR A 42 -15.92 -13.48 -7.90
N ASP A 43 -16.02 -14.72 -8.41
CA ASP A 43 -16.89 -15.05 -9.51
C ASP A 43 -18.34 -15.23 -9.04
N GLN A 44 -19.22 -14.33 -9.49
CA GLN A 44 -20.64 -14.37 -9.15
C GLN A 44 -21.34 -15.65 -9.63
N GLN A 45 -20.87 -16.30 -10.70
CA GLN A 45 -21.45 -17.56 -11.19
C GLN A 45 -21.25 -18.72 -10.20
N LEU A 46 -20.22 -18.63 -9.35
CA LEU A 46 -19.98 -19.59 -8.28
C LEU A 46 -20.81 -19.30 -7.02
N GLY A 47 -21.50 -18.15 -6.96
CA GLY A 47 -22.45 -17.80 -5.91
C GLY A 47 -21.83 -17.49 -4.53
N MET A 48 -20.51 -17.36 -4.42
CA MET A 48 -19.81 -17.30 -3.12
C MET A 48 -19.70 -15.89 -2.54
N HIS A 49 -19.23 -14.92 -3.33
CA HIS A 49 -19.25 -13.51 -2.96
C HIS A 49 -19.83 -12.67 -4.07
N LYS A 50 -20.87 -11.92 -3.73
CA LYS A 50 -21.47 -10.95 -4.65
C LYS A 50 -20.69 -9.65 -4.55
N LEU A 51 -19.71 -9.49 -5.45
CA LEU A 51 -19.04 -8.21 -5.64
C LEU A 51 -20.00 -7.21 -6.30
N GLU A 52 -19.87 -5.94 -5.95
CA GLU A 52 -20.73 -4.86 -6.44
C GLU A 52 -19.91 -3.68 -6.99
N GLY A 53 -20.59 -2.84 -7.78
CA GLY A 53 -20.06 -1.57 -8.31
C GLY A 53 -18.79 -1.69 -9.16
N GLU A 54 -17.84 -0.78 -8.90
CA GLU A 54 -16.59 -0.68 -9.68
C GLU A 54 -15.70 -1.93 -9.50
N THR A 55 -15.79 -2.61 -8.35
CA THR A 55 -14.99 -3.82 -8.09
C THR A 55 -15.46 -4.98 -8.96
N PHE A 56 -16.78 -5.20 -9.02
CA PHE A 56 -17.38 -6.17 -9.93
C PHE A 56 -17.03 -5.88 -11.39
N THR A 57 -17.18 -4.62 -11.81
CA THR A 57 -16.88 -4.20 -13.19
C THR A 57 -15.43 -4.53 -13.57
N LYS A 58 -14.47 -4.33 -12.67
CA LYS A 58 -13.05 -4.65 -12.90
C LYS A 58 -12.78 -6.14 -12.99
N VAL A 59 -13.49 -6.95 -12.21
CA VAL A 59 -13.39 -8.41 -12.28
C VAL A 59 -13.99 -8.92 -13.59
N GLU A 60 -15.21 -8.52 -13.93
CA GLU A 60 -15.85 -8.94 -15.18
C GLU A 60 -15.08 -8.50 -16.42
N ALA A 61 -14.43 -7.33 -16.40
CA ALA A 61 -13.57 -6.89 -17.49
C ALA A 61 -12.34 -7.80 -17.71
N ILE A 62 -11.96 -8.62 -16.73
CA ILE A 62 -10.90 -9.62 -16.86
C ILE A 62 -11.46 -10.98 -17.30
N LEU A 63 -12.66 -11.33 -16.84
CA LEU A 63 -13.33 -12.59 -17.15
C LEU A 63 -14.05 -12.59 -18.52
N SER A 64 -14.23 -11.41 -19.10
CA SER A 64 -14.95 -11.17 -20.36
C SER A 64 -14.05 -10.58 -21.43
N ASP A 65 -14.44 -10.77 -22.69
CA ASP A 65 -13.85 -10.11 -23.84
C ASP A 65 -14.37 -8.67 -24.04
N ASP A 66 -13.91 -8.02 -25.11
CA ASP A 66 -14.29 -6.64 -25.46
C ASP A 66 -15.80 -6.48 -25.74
N GLN A 67 -16.50 -7.57 -26.05
CA GLN A 67 -17.94 -7.61 -26.30
C GLN A 67 -18.73 -7.86 -25.02
N LYS A 68 -18.05 -7.93 -23.85
CA LYS A 68 -18.62 -8.29 -22.54
C LYS A 68 -19.18 -9.71 -22.50
N ILE A 69 -18.65 -10.60 -23.33
CA ILE A 69 -18.95 -12.02 -23.32
C ILE A 69 -17.87 -12.72 -22.52
N ARG A 70 -18.26 -13.59 -21.58
CA ARG A 70 -17.28 -14.32 -20.77
C ARG A 70 -16.39 -15.21 -21.64
N LEU A 71 -15.10 -15.18 -21.33
CA LEU A 71 -14.08 -15.96 -22.03
C LEU A 71 -14.42 -17.46 -21.97
N LYS A 72 -14.27 -18.15 -23.11
CA LYS A 72 -14.50 -19.60 -23.21
C LYS A 72 -13.63 -20.40 -22.23
N VAL A 73 -12.39 -19.95 -22.05
CA VAL A 73 -11.48 -20.47 -21.02
C VAL A 73 -11.24 -19.36 -20.01
N GLN A 74 -11.68 -19.59 -18.78
CA GLN A 74 -11.52 -18.61 -17.71
C GLN A 74 -10.05 -18.55 -17.26
N PRO A 75 -9.47 -17.35 -17.05
CA PRO A 75 -8.14 -17.22 -16.48
C PRO A 75 -8.05 -17.86 -15.10
N SER A 76 -6.86 -18.29 -14.69
CA SER A 76 -6.67 -18.83 -13.34
C SER A 76 -6.98 -17.79 -12.26
N PRO A 77 -7.42 -18.21 -11.05
CA PRO A 77 -7.75 -17.28 -9.98
C PRO A 77 -6.60 -16.32 -9.66
N ASP A 78 -5.38 -16.83 -9.57
CA ASP A 78 -4.19 -16.02 -9.32
C ASP A 78 -3.91 -15.01 -10.43
N SER A 79 -4.21 -15.34 -11.69
CA SER A 79 -4.04 -14.43 -12.82
C SER A 79 -5.01 -13.24 -12.75
N VAL A 80 -6.28 -13.51 -12.41
CA VAL A 80 -7.29 -12.45 -12.23
C VAL A 80 -6.87 -11.52 -11.10
N ILE A 81 -6.49 -12.10 -9.95
CA ILE A 81 -6.03 -11.36 -8.77
C ILE A 81 -4.79 -10.52 -9.09
N ALA A 82 -3.87 -11.03 -9.90
CA ALA A 82 -2.66 -10.31 -10.27
C ALA A 82 -2.92 -9.07 -11.15
N ARG A 83 -4.01 -9.08 -11.93
CA ARG A 83 -4.40 -7.99 -12.87
C ARG A 83 -5.26 -6.91 -12.21
N LEU A 84 -5.85 -7.19 -11.04
CA LEU A 84 -6.67 -6.21 -10.33
C LEU A 84 -5.82 -5.07 -9.76
N PRO A 85 -6.26 -3.80 -9.89
CA PRO A 85 -5.50 -2.66 -9.40
C PRO A 85 -5.59 -2.55 -7.87
N PHE A 86 -4.55 -2.01 -7.22
CA PHE A 86 -4.51 -1.85 -5.75
C PHE A 86 -5.79 -1.31 -5.12
N GLY A 87 -6.49 -0.38 -5.78
CA GLY A 87 -7.70 0.23 -5.24
C GLY A 87 -8.87 -0.72 -4.98
N VAL A 88 -8.84 -1.92 -5.57
CA VAL A 88 -9.82 -2.98 -5.34
C VAL A 88 -9.68 -3.58 -3.94
N TRP A 89 -8.46 -3.77 -3.43
CA TRP A 89 -8.23 -4.47 -2.15
C TRP A 89 -8.75 -3.72 -0.92
N PRO A 90 -8.51 -2.41 -0.75
CA PRO A 90 -9.12 -1.65 0.33
C PRO A 90 -10.65 -1.63 0.20
N ASN A 91 -11.20 -1.60 -1.03
CA ASN A 91 -12.64 -1.60 -1.24
C ASN A 91 -13.27 -2.94 -0.83
N ILE A 92 -12.61 -4.06 -1.14
CA ILE A 92 -13.05 -5.38 -0.70
C ILE A 92 -13.15 -5.42 0.82
N LEU A 93 -12.09 -5.02 1.52
CA LEU A 93 -12.04 -5.04 2.99
C LEU A 93 -13.04 -4.08 3.66
N ASP A 94 -13.40 -2.98 3.00
CA ASP A 94 -14.27 -1.93 3.55
C ASP A 94 -15.77 -2.24 3.36
N GLN A 95 -16.17 -2.77 2.20
CA GLN A 95 -17.57 -2.76 1.78
C GLN A 95 -18.07 -4.05 1.14
N GLN A 96 -17.21 -5.01 0.82
CA GLN A 96 -17.61 -6.18 0.01
C GLN A 96 -17.64 -7.50 0.81
N LEU A 97 -17.27 -7.45 2.10
CA LEU A 97 -17.34 -8.63 2.96
C LEU A 97 -18.77 -8.79 3.51
N PRO A 98 -19.39 -9.96 3.36
CA PRO A 98 -20.85 -10.13 3.50
C PRO A 98 -21.35 -10.06 4.94
N THR A 99 -20.53 -10.42 5.94
CA THR A 99 -20.93 -10.42 7.35
C THR A 99 -19.79 -9.94 8.24
N PRO A 100 -20.08 -9.35 9.42
CA PRO A 100 -19.04 -8.94 10.38
C PRO A 100 -18.14 -10.08 10.86
N VAL A 101 -18.66 -11.32 10.86
CA VAL A 101 -17.89 -12.53 11.22
C VAL A 101 -16.85 -12.85 10.16
N ILE A 102 -17.26 -12.83 8.88
CA ILE A 102 -16.35 -13.01 7.74
C ILE A 102 -15.34 -11.86 7.68
N GLU A 103 -15.77 -10.64 7.98
CA GLU A 103 -14.90 -9.47 8.07
C GLU A 103 -13.81 -9.68 9.13
N ALA A 104 -14.17 -9.96 10.39
CA ALA A 104 -13.21 -10.18 11.47
C ALA A 104 -12.23 -11.33 11.17
N ARG A 105 -12.75 -12.44 10.62
CA ARG A 105 -11.93 -13.59 10.20
C ARG A 105 -10.94 -13.19 9.11
N THR A 106 -11.42 -12.48 8.07
CA THR A 106 -10.57 -12.03 6.95
C THR A 106 -9.46 -11.10 7.44
N PHE A 107 -9.77 -10.15 8.33
CA PHE A 107 -8.73 -9.27 8.89
C PHE A 107 -7.71 -10.05 9.74
N LYS A 108 -8.15 -11.07 10.49
CA LYS A 108 -7.25 -11.94 11.23
C LYS A 108 -6.31 -12.73 10.32
N ASP A 109 -6.82 -13.24 9.19
CA ASP A 109 -6.03 -14.00 8.22
C ASP A 109 -5.10 -13.09 7.39
N VAL A 110 -5.51 -11.85 7.12
CA VAL A 110 -4.74 -10.86 6.36
C VAL A 110 -3.66 -10.19 7.20
N PHE A 111 -3.94 -9.91 8.47
CA PHE A 111 -3.04 -9.26 9.43
C PHE A 111 -2.71 -10.16 10.63
N PRO A 112 -2.16 -11.37 10.40
CA PRO A 112 -1.97 -12.37 11.46
C PRO A 112 -0.93 -11.95 12.51
N HIS A 113 -0.03 -11.03 12.17
CA HIS A 113 1.05 -10.58 13.06
C HIS A 113 0.75 -9.27 13.78
N HIS A 114 -0.51 -8.83 13.80
CA HIS A 114 -0.88 -7.65 14.59
C HIS A 114 -0.70 -7.92 16.10
N PRO A 115 -0.09 -7.01 16.88
CA PRO A 115 0.25 -7.26 18.30
C PRO A 115 -0.92 -7.70 19.18
N ARG A 116 -2.16 -7.32 18.81
CA ARG A 116 -3.39 -7.65 19.54
C ARG A 116 -4.37 -8.51 18.73
N ALA A 117 -3.89 -9.32 17.78
CA ALA A 117 -4.72 -10.00 16.76
C ALA A 117 -5.90 -10.84 17.28
N LYS A 118 -5.90 -11.32 18.53
CA LYS A 118 -6.91 -12.29 19.04
C LYS A 118 -8.34 -11.74 19.02
N ASN A 119 -8.55 -10.53 19.56
CA ASN A 119 -9.87 -9.90 19.66
C ASN A 119 -9.95 -8.54 18.94
N HIS A 120 -8.80 -7.98 18.53
CA HIS A 120 -8.74 -6.64 17.94
C HIS A 120 -9.62 -6.49 16.70
N TRP A 121 -9.65 -7.51 15.84
CA TRP A 121 -10.40 -7.49 14.59
C TRP A 121 -11.91 -7.71 14.75
N ASN A 122 -12.41 -8.02 15.95
CA ASN A 122 -13.85 -8.11 16.18
C ASN A 122 -14.52 -6.73 16.20
N HIS A 123 -13.75 -5.68 16.50
CA HIS A 123 -14.24 -4.30 16.55
C HIS A 123 -14.13 -3.62 15.18
N GLY A 124 -15.25 -3.12 14.65
CA GLY A 124 -15.32 -2.45 13.36
C GLY A 124 -14.41 -1.23 13.25
N ASP A 125 -14.21 -0.46 14.33
CA ASP A 125 -13.37 0.75 14.31
C ASP A 125 -11.88 0.43 14.11
N ASN A 126 -11.42 -0.70 14.64
CA ASN A 126 -10.06 -1.18 14.41
C ASN A 126 -9.87 -1.56 12.93
N ARG A 127 -10.86 -2.24 12.33
CA ARG A 127 -10.85 -2.58 10.90
C ARG A 127 -10.87 -1.33 10.03
N LYS A 128 -11.75 -0.36 10.33
CA LYS A 128 -11.80 0.95 9.66
C LYS A 128 -10.48 1.70 9.73
N THR A 129 -9.80 1.69 10.87
CA THR A 129 -8.49 2.34 11.04
C THR A 129 -7.47 1.79 10.05
N VAL A 130 -7.38 0.47 9.92
CA VAL A 130 -6.46 -0.14 8.94
C VAL A 130 -6.89 0.13 7.51
N VAL A 131 -8.19 0.03 7.21
CA VAL A 131 -8.72 0.37 5.88
C VAL A 131 -8.39 1.81 5.49
N ASN A 132 -8.49 2.77 6.41
CA ASN A 132 -8.10 4.16 6.18
C ASN A 132 -6.61 4.27 5.84
N THR A 133 -5.74 3.56 6.56
CA THR A 133 -4.33 3.46 6.20
C THR A 133 -4.13 2.90 4.78
N LEU A 134 -4.86 1.86 4.39
CA LEU A 134 -4.79 1.30 3.03
C LEU A 134 -5.28 2.29 1.95
N LYS A 135 -6.35 3.04 2.23
CA LYS A 135 -6.86 4.11 1.35
C LYS A 135 -5.85 5.25 1.22
N ASP A 136 -5.15 5.58 2.31
CA ASP A 136 -4.05 6.54 2.32
C ASP A 136 -2.86 6.08 1.46
N VAL A 137 -2.48 4.81 1.55
CA VAL A 137 -1.47 4.19 0.69
C VAL A 137 -1.90 4.26 -0.77
N ARG A 138 -3.17 3.97 -1.08
CA ARG A 138 -3.72 4.08 -2.44
C ARG A 138 -3.58 5.52 -2.96
N ALA A 139 -3.98 6.50 -2.16
CA ALA A 139 -3.89 7.91 -2.53
C ALA A 139 -2.43 8.32 -2.79
N TRP A 140 -1.50 7.87 -1.94
CA TRP A 140 -0.08 8.15 -2.09
C TRP A 140 0.51 7.50 -3.35
N ARG A 141 0.17 6.24 -3.61
CA ARG A 141 0.57 5.49 -4.81
C ARG A 141 0.05 6.12 -6.09
N ASN A 142 -1.22 6.53 -6.12
CA ASN A 142 -1.79 7.22 -7.27
C ASN A 142 -1.04 8.53 -7.58
N ARG A 143 -0.65 9.30 -6.55
CA ARG A 143 0.18 10.50 -6.77
C ARG A 143 1.51 10.16 -7.43
N LEU A 144 2.23 9.16 -6.91
CA LEU A 144 3.52 8.77 -7.48
C LEU A 144 3.40 8.24 -8.91
N ALA A 145 2.36 7.46 -9.20
CA ALA A 145 2.08 6.94 -10.54
C ALA A 145 1.79 8.05 -11.57
N HIS A 146 1.20 9.17 -11.13
CA HIS A 146 1.01 10.36 -11.96
C HIS A 146 2.22 11.31 -11.95
N CYS A 147 3.39 10.86 -11.49
CA CYS A 147 4.60 11.67 -11.36
C CYS A 147 4.38 12.97 -10.54
N LYS A 148 3.37 13.00 -9.66
CA LYS A 148 3.12 14.14 -8.77
C LYS A 148 4.11 14.12 -7.59
N PRO A 149 4.39 15.26 -6.96
CA PRO A 149 5.23 15.31 -5.78
C PRO A 149 4.72 14.39 -4.66
N VAL A 150 5.66 13.78 -3.94
CA VAL A 150 5.44 12.84 -2.82
C VAL A 150 4.57 13.48 -1.73
N TRP A 151 4.70 14.80 -1.55
CA TRP A 151 3.94 15.63 -0.62
C TRP A 151 2.96 16.54 -1.38
N SER A 152 1.97 17.09 -0.70
CA SER A 152 1.01 18.03 -1.29
C SER A 152 1.26 19.46 -0.80
N ALA A 153 0.94 20.47 -1.62
CA ALA A 153 1.02 21.87 -1.20
C ALA A 153 0.18 22.14 0.07
N GLY A 154 -0.95 21.43 0.24
CA GLY A 154 -1.76 21.48 1.45
C GLY A 154 -1.01 21.01 2.69
N TRP A 155 -0.07 20.06 2.58
CA TRP A 155 0.76 19.65 3.72
C TRP A 155 1.68 20.77 4.18
N TYR A 156 2.29 21.48 3.24
CA TYR A 156 3.13 22.63 3.55
C TYR A 156 2.28 23.77 4.13
N ARG A 157 1.12 24.07 3.53
CA ARG A 157 0.23 25.13 4.01
C ARG A 157 -0.39 24.85 5.38
N SER A 158 -0.60 23.58 5.73
CA SER A 158 -1.07 23.16 7.04
C SER A 158 0.06 22.95 8.06
N SER A 159 1.30 23.25 7.71
CA SER A 159 2.42 23.27 8.63
C SER A 159 2.41 24.59 9.40
N THR A 160 2.51 24.53 10.72
CA THR A 160 2.57 25.73 11.58
C THR A 160 3.79 26.56 11.25
N THR A 161 4.93 25.90 11.04
CA THR A 161 6.21 26.58 10.72
C THR A 161 6.44 26.78 9.23
N GLN A 162 5.60 26.15 8.38
CA GLN A 162 5.82 26.07 6.94
C GLN A 162 7.26 25.63 6.60
N HIS A 163 7.83 24.78 7.44
CA HIS A 163 9.21 24.34 7.30
C HIS A 163 9.25 22.99 6.57
N TRP A 164 10.20 22.81 5.66
CA TRP A 164 10.36 21.55 4.91
C TRP A 164 10.64 20.35 5.84
N GLY A 165 11.16 20.60 7.04
CA GLY A 165 11.36 19.58 8.07
C GLY A 165 10.06 18.86 8.46
N GLU A 166 8.95 19.60 8.62
CA GLU A 166 7.65 18.98 8.90
C GLU A 166 7.15 18.13 7.72
N VAL A 167 7.44 18.55 6.48
CA VAL A 167 7.11 17.77 5.28
C VAL A 167 7.91 16.46 5.26
N LEU A 168 9.19 16.53 5.62
CA LEU A 168 10.08 15.37 5.71
C LEU A 168 9.60 14.39 6.79
N ASP A 169 9.21 14.90 7.95
CA ASP A 169 8.68 14.09 9.05
C ASP A 169 7.36 13.42 8.66
N ARG A 170 6.46 14.13 7.98
CA ARG A 170 5.21 13.53 7.46
C ARG A 170 5.49 12.41 6.46
N VAL A 171 6.47 12.58 5.57
CA VAL A 171 6.88 11.53 4.62
C VAL A 171 7.47 10.31 5.35
N LYS A 172 8.31 10.53 6.36
CA LYS A 172 8.88 9.47 7.20
C LYS A 172 7.80 8.72 7.97
N SER A 173 6.91 9.43 8.66
CA SER A 173 5.80 8.87 9.44
C SER A 173 4.86 8.06 8.56
N ARG A 174 4.53 8.55 7.37
CA ARG A 174 3.67 7.81 6.43
C ARG A 174 4.32 6.52 5.93
N ARG A 175 5.62 6.55 5.62
CA ARG A 175 6.38 5.33 5.30
C ARG A 175 6.42 4.37 6.50
N ALA A 176 6.64 4.87 7.71
CA ALA A 176 6.67 4.04 8.92
C ALA A 176 5.34 3.30 9.12
N GLY A 177 4.20 3.98 8.97
CA GLY A 177 2.88 3.34 9.04
C GLY A 177 2.67 2.26 7.97
N MET A 178 3.19 2.47 6.75
CA MET A 178 3.16 1.42 5.71
C MET A 178 3.98 0.19 6.10
N LEU A 179 5.17 0.40 6.66
CA LEU A 179 6.06 -0.69 7.08
C LEU A 179 5.48 -1.45 8.27
N GLU A 180 4.82 -0.75 9.18
CA GLU A 180 4.10 -1.35 10.29
C GLU A 180 3.01 -2.30 9.79
N VAL A 181 2.13 -1.82 8.90
CA VAL A 181 1.07 -2.66 8.31
C VAL A 181 1.67 -3.81 7.48
N LEU A 182 2.75 -3.58 6.75
CA LEU A 182 3.46 -4.66 6.02
C LEU A 182 3.98 -5.72 6.99
N GLY A 183 4.48 -5.31 8.17
CA GLY A 183 4.89 -6.20 9.24
C GLY A 183 3.74 -7.06 9.75
N TRP A 184 2.53 -6.50 9.86
CA TRP A 184 1.33 -7.26 10.25
C TRP A 184 0.93 -8.31 9.20
N ILE A 185 1.13 -8.01 7.91
CA ILE A 185 0.80 -8.88 6.77
C ILE A 185 1.85 -10.00 6.61
N CYS A 186 3.13 -9.64 6.57
CA CYS A 186 4.25 -10.54 6.35
C CYS A 186 5.58 -9.95 6.87
N PRO A 187 6.01 -10.32 8.09
CA PRO A 187 7.29 -9.90 8.66
C PRO A 187 8.48 -10.24 7.76
N LYS A 188 8.42 -11.36 7.04
CA LYS A 188 9.51 -11.77 6.14
C LYS A 188 9.65 -10.82 4.95
N THR A 189 8.52 -10.39 4.37
CA THR A 189 8.54 -9.40 3.28
C THR A 189 9.05 -8.04 3.77
N LEU A 190 8.66 -7.64 4.99
CA LEU A 190 9.20 -6.43 5.62
C LEU A 190 10.73 -6.52 5.80
N GLU A 191 11.24 -7.65 6.28
CA GLU A 191 12.68 -7.89 6.43
C GLU A 191 13.43 -7.76 5.10
N VAL A 192 12.92 -8.41 4.04
CA VAL A 192 13.49 -8.34 2.68
C VAL A 192 13.49 -6.90 2.17
N TYR A 193 12.37 -6.18 2.32
CA TYR A 193 12.30 -4.78 1.92
C TYR A 193 13.29 -3.92 2.70
N ASN A 194 13.42 -4.10 4.03
CA ASN A 194 14.33 -3.31 4.85
C ASN A 194 15.79 -3.46 4.43
N ARG A 195 16.18 -4.64 3.94
CA ARG A 195 17.52 -4.93 3.41
C ARG A 195 17.71 -4.49 1.96
N SER A 196 16.64 -4.11 1.25
CA SER A 196 16.70 -3.72 -0.15
C SER A 196 17.46 -2.41 -0.37
N PHE A 197 17.96 -2.23 -1.60
CA PHE A 197 18.52 -0.96 -2.04
C PHE A 197 17.52 0.19 -1.87
N SER A 198 16.25 -0.03 -2.24
CA SER A 198 15.19 0.96 -2.09
C SER A 198 15.05 1.45 -0.64
N SER A 199 15.03 0.55 0.34
CA SER A 199 14.92 0.96 1.75
C SER A 199 16.11 1.81 2.21
N ARG A 200 17.33 1.40 1.87
CA ARG A 200 18.55 2.14 2.22
C ARG A 200 18.57 3.51 1.54
N LEU A 201 18.35 3.56 0.23
CA LEU A 201 18.31 4.80 -0.53
C LEU A 201 17.22 5.74 -0.02
N PHE A 202 16.06 5.24 0.39
CA PHE A 202 15.04 6.08 1.00
C PHE A 202 15.59 6.81 2.22
N ASN A 203 16.24 6.08 3.13
CA ASN A 203 16.76 6.63 4.38
C ASN A 203 17.82 7.72 4.12
N GLU A 204 18.68 7.53 3.12
CA GLU A 204 19.67 8.55 2.70
C GLU A 204 18.98 9.81 2.12
N LEU A 205 17.94 9.62 1.29
CA LEU A 205 17.22 10.71 0.64
C LEU A 205 16.32 11.52 1.57
N VAL A 206 15.98 11.01 2.77
CA VAL A 206 15.13 11.71 3.74
C VAL A 206 15.93 12.33 4.89
N THR A 207 17.18 12.70 4.65
CA THR A 207 18.01 13.41 5.63
C THR A 207 17.94 14.92 5.42
N GLU A 208 18.16 15.70 6.49
CA GLU A 208 18.32 17.16 6.37
C GLU A 208 19.46 17.51 5.41
N HIS A 209 20.56 16.75 5.48
CA HIS A 209 21.71 16.90 4.59
C HIS A 209 21.31 16.73 3.13
N ALA A 210 20.52 15.70 2.78
CA ALA A 210 20.06 15.50 1.41
C ALA A 210 19.15 16.64 0.92
N VAL A 211 18.33 17.22 1.79
CA VAL A 211 17.51 18.39 1.45
C VAL A 211 18.38 19.62 1.21
N MET A 212 19.30 19.92 2.12
CA MET A 212 20.19 21.08 2.00
C MET A 212 21.12 20.96 0.80
N ALA A 213 21.66 19.76 0.56
CA ALA A 213 22.40 19.41 -0.65
C ALA A 213 21.64 19.77 -1.93
N HIS A 214 20.35 19.42 -1.99
CA HIS A 214 19.50 19.74 -3.14
C HIS A 214 19.20 21.24 -3.26
N ILE A 215 19.03 21.95 -2.14
CA ILE A 215 18.78 23.40 -2.12
C ILE A 215 20.01 24.17 -2.58
N PHE A 216 21.20 23.82 -2.08
CA PHE A 216 22.45 24.54 -2.37
C PHE A 216 23.08 24.14 -3.71
N ARG A 217 22.84 22.92 -4.18
CA ARG A 217 23.26 22.44 -5.50
C ARG A 217 22.06 21.79 -6.21
N PRO A 218 21.13 22.59 -6.74
CA PRO A 218 20.07 22.04 -7.57
C PRO A 218 20.72 21.27 -8.72
N LEU A 219 20.21 20.06 -9.00
CA LEU A 219 20.76 19.14 -10.01
C LEU A 219 21.04 19.89 -11.33
N GLU A 220 22.31 20.06 -11.67
CA GLU A 220 22.71 20.38 -13.04
C GLU A 220 22.44 19.12 -13.88
N LEU A 221 21.71 19.27 -15.00
CA LEU A 221 21.18 18.20 -15.85
C LEU A 221 22.24 17.19 -16.37
N HIS A 222 23.54 17.49 -16.20
CA HIS A 222 24.66 16.73 -16.74
C HIS A 222 25.56 16.07 -15.68
N THR A 223 25.30 16.31 -14.40
CA THR A 223 26.05 15.68 -13.30
C THR A 223 25.11 14.79 -12.50
N GLY A 224 25.45 13.51 -12.38
CA GLY A 224 24.76 12.59 -11.47
C GLY A 224 24.77 13.11 -10.01
N PRO A 225 23.96 12.53 -9.11
CA PRO A 225 23.88 13.00 -7.73
C PRO A 225 25.24 12.84 -7.04
N ILE A 226 25.95 13.95 -6.87
CA ILE A 226 27.10 14.05 -5.97
C ILE A 226 26.49 14.27 -4.59
N SER A 227 26.59 13.30 -3.67
CA SER A 227 26.19 13.51 -2.27
C SER A 227 27.10 14.57 -1.65
N PRO A 228 26.65 15.81 -1.41
CA PRO A 228 27.48 16.81 -0.78
C PRO A 228 27.53 16.53 0.72
N CYS A 229 28.73 16.57 1.30
CA CYS A 229 28.87 16.75 2.73
C CYS A 229 28.49 18.21 3.03
N VAL A 230 27.31 18.44 3.60
CA VAL A 230 26.85 19.81 3.94
C VAL A 230 27.69 20.34 5.10
N ASP A 231 28.07 21.61 5.05
CA ASP A 231 28.79 22.31 6.12
C ASP A 231 27.89 22.40 7.38
N PRO A 232 28.34 21.89 8.54
CA PRO A 232 27.60 21.98 9.80
C PRO A 232 27.18 23.41 10.18
N VAL A 233 27.95 24.42 9.79
CA VAL A 233 27.69 25.84 10.11
C VAL A 233 26.49 26.37 9.32
N GLU A 234 26.36 26.02 8.04
CA GLU A 234 25.22 26.40 7.21
C GLU A 234 23.91 25.76 7.71
N LEU A 235 23.99 24.50 8.16
CA LEU A 235 22.84 23.80 8.73
C LEU A 235 22.33 24.48 10.01
N ILE A 236 23.23 24.94 10.88
CA ILE A 236 22.89 25.69 12.09
C ILE A 236 22.26 27.04 11.74
N GLY A 237 22.86 27.77 10.79
CA GLY A 237 22.35 29.08 10.36
C GLY A 237 20.96 29.03 9.72
N TYR A 238 20.63 27.95 8.99
CA TYR A 238 19.30 27.76 8.42
C TYR A 238 18.27 27.41 9.51
N LYS A 239 18.62 26.54 10.47
CA LYS A 239 17.76 26.18 11.61
C LYS A 239 17.39 27.38 12.49
N ALA A 240 18.26 28.37 12.59
CA ALA A 240 18.02 29.59 13.35
C ALA A 240 16.96 30.52 12.71
N ARG A 241 16.51 30.25 11.48
CA ARG A 241 15.44 31.00 10.80
C ARG A 241 14.04 30.45 11.10
N ARG A 242 13.95 29.45 11.98
CA ARG A 242 12.71 28.79 12.40
C ARG A 242 11.95 29.61 13.43
#